data_AF-A0A2M8QYP3-F1
#
_entry.id   AF-A0A2M8QYP3-F1
#
_cell.length_a   1.000
_cell.length_b   1.000
_cell.length_c   1.000
_cell.angle_alpha   90.00
_cell.angle_beta   90.00
_cell.angle_gamma   90.00
#
_symmetry.space_group_name_H-M   'P 1'
#
loop_
_entity.id
_entity.type
_entity.pdbx_description
1 polymer ?
#
loop_
_entity_poly.entity_id
_entity_poly.type
_entity_poly.pdbx_seq_one_letter_code
_entity_poly.pdbx_strand_id
1 'polypeptide(L)' 'MPIDLKAYAKDVEEQIKQIRDDLAPLEAGKMTIGEREGNRPWRDVTQDMIRHQKSSLRTYELILADLRARIARGE' A
#
# COMPACT_ATOMS: atom_id res chain seq x y z
N MET A 1 -0.29 14.78 22.94
CA MET A 1 -0.32 15.45 21.62
C MET A 1 -1.64 15.07 20.97
N PRO A 2 -2.55 16.02 20.68
CA PRO A 2 -3.72 15.69 19.86
C PRO A 2 -3.23 15.22 18.49
N ILE A 3 -3.73 14.08 18.03
CA ILE A 3 -3.40 13.56 16.70
C ILE A 3 -4.21 14.39 15.70
N ASP A 4 -3.55 15.08 14.79
CA ASP A 4 -4.23 15.74 13.67
C ASP A 4 -4.72 14.67 12.69
N LEU A 5 -6.02 14.34 12.78
CA LEU A 5 -6.64 13.32 11.93
C LEU A 5 -6.59 13.70 10.45
N LYS A 6 -6.61 15.00 10.10
CA LYS A 6 -6.52 15.45 8.71
C LYS A 6 -5.12 15.26 8.15
N ALA A 7 -4.10 15.60 8.93
CA ALA A 7 -2.71 15.32 8.56
C ALA A 7 -2.49 13.81 8.39
N TYR A 8 -2.97 13.01 9.34
CA TYR A 8 -2.83 11.56 9.26
C TYR A 8 -3.60 10.95 8.07
N ALA A 9 -4.81 11.42 7.76
CA ALA A 9 -5.55 10.98 6.59
C ALA A 9 -4.79 11.27 5.29
N LYS A 10 -4.12 12.42 5.21
CA LYS A 10 -3.28 12.78 4.05
C LYS A 10 -2.09 11.83 3.90
N ASP A 11 -1.41 11.49 4.99
CA ASP A 11 -0.30 10.53 4.96
C ASP A 11 -0.76 9.14 4.47
N VAL A 12 -1.94 8.70 4.90
CA VAL A 12 -2.54 7.43 4.43
C VAL A 12 -2.92 7.50 2.95
N GLU A 13 -3.44 8.63 2.47
CA GLU A 13 -3.72 8.84 1.04
C GLU A 13 -2.44 8.77 0.19
N GLU A 14 -1.34 9.35 0.66
CA GLU A 14 -0.04 9.29 -0.01
C GLU A 14 0.49 7.85 -0.06
N GLN A 15 0.35 7.08 1.02
CA GLN A 15 0.72 5.65 1.04
C GLN A 15 -0.12 4.82 0.06
N ILE A 16 -1.43 5.05 0.01
CA ILE A 16 -2.33 4.39 -0.97
C ILE A 16 -1.90 4.69 -2.39
N LYS A 17 -1.58 5.96 -2.68
CA LYS A 17 -1.12 6.39 -4.00
C LYS A 17 0.19 5.68 -4.37
N GLN A 18 1.17 5.66 -3.45
CA GLN A 18 2.45 5.00 -3.68
C GLN A 18 2.26 3.51 -4.00
N ILE A 19 1.43 2.80 -3.23
CA ILE A 19 1.16 1.37 -3.46
C ILE A 19 0.52 1.14 -4.84
N ARG A 20 -0.38 2.03 -5.29
CA ARG A 20 -1.00 1.93 -6.61
C ARG A 20 0.01 2.18 -7.73
N ASP A 21 0.87 3.18 -7.56
CA ASP A 21 1.92 3.51 -8.52
C ASP A 21 2.93 2.36 -8.65
N ASP A 22 3.25 1.67 -7.54
CA ASP A 22 4.13 0.50 -7.53
C ASP A 22 3.47 -0.75 -8.11
N LEU A 23 2.16 -0.96 -7.87
CA LEU A 23 1.40 -2.08 -8.40
C LEU A 23 1.24 -2.00 -9.93
N ALA A 24 0.99 -0.80 -10.46
CA ALA A 24 0.67 -0.60 -11.88
C ALA A 24 1.67 -1.23 -12.87
N PRO A 25 3.01 -1.05 -12.74
CA PRO A 25 3.97 -1.68 -13.64
C PRO A 25 4.06 -3.20 -13.45
N LEU A 26 3.85 -3.71 -12.23
CA LEU A 26 3.86 -5.14 -11.91
C LEU A 26 2.65 -5.86 -12.53
N GLU A 27 1.46 -5.27 -12.42
CA GLU A 27 0.23 -5.82 -13.01
C GLU A 27 0.23 -5.74 -14.54
N ALA A 28 0.83 -4.67 -15.11
CA ALA A 28 0.97 -4.52 -16.55
C ALA A 28 2.03 -5.46 -17.16
N GLY A 29 2.72 -6.27 -16.35
CA GLY A 29 3.83 -7.12 -16.80
C GLY A 29 5.03 -6.35 -17.34
N LYS A 30 5.12 -5.04 -17.02
CA LYS A 30 6.23 -4.17 -17.42
C LYS A 30 7.43 -4.32 -16.49
N MET A 31 7.22 -4.86 -15.29
CA MET A 31 8.22 -5.08 -14.27
C MET A 31 7.97 -6.41 -13.56
N THR A 32 9.06 -7.08 -13.18
CA THR A 32 9.05 -8.31 -12.38
C THR A 32 9.94 -8.12 -11.17
N ILE A 33 9.59 -8.76 -10.06
CA ILE A 33 10.41 -8.78 -8.85
C ILE A 33 11.00 -10.16 -8.65
N GLY A 34 12.33 -10.21 -8.59
CA GLY A 34 13.06 -11.37 -8.15
C GLY A 34 13.46 -11.22 -6.68
N GLU A 35 13.40 -12.31 -5.94
CA GLU A 35 14.00 -12.43 -4.60
C GLU A 35 15.09 -13.51 -4.64
N ARG A 36 16.18 -13.28 -3.90
CA ARG A 36 17.26 -14.24 -3.73
C ARG A 36 17.66 -14.32 -2.27
N GLU A 37 17.67 -15.53 -1.73
CA GLU A 37 18.14 -15.80 -0.37
C GLU A 37 19.54 -16.43 -0.43
N GLY A 38 20.55 -15.68 0.02
CA GLY A 38 21.94 -16.12 0.03
C GLY A 38 22.44 -16.54 -1.36
N ASN A 39 22.94 -17.77 -1.47
CA ASN A 39 23.48 -18.28 -2.73
C ASN A 39 22.46 -19.03 -3.60
N ARG A 40 21.18 -19.07 -3.23
CA ARG A 40 20.12 -19.75 -4.00
C ARG A 40 19.85 -19.08 -5.35
N PRO A 41 19.21 -19.75 -6.32
CA PRO A 41 18.75 -19.10 -7.55
C PRO A 41 17.75 -17.97 -7.25
N TRP A 42 17.67 -17.00 -8.16
CA TRP A 42 16.60 -16.01 -8.14
C TRP A 42 15.25 -16.69 -8.31
N ARG A 43 14.30 -16.34 -7.43
CA ARG A 43 12.90 -16.74 -7.54
C ARG A 43 12.08 -15.53 -7.96
N ASP A 44 11.25 -15.70 -8.98
CA ASP A 44 10.21 -14.72 -9.29
C ASP A 44 9.16 -14.72 -8.17
N VAL A 45 9.01 -13.57 -7.53
CA VAL A 45 8.04 -13.33 -6.44
C VAL A 45 7.03 -12.24 -6.83
N THR A 46 6.96 -11.87 -8.12
CA THR A 46 6.11 -10.79 -8.62
C THR A 46 4.65 -10.96 -8.18
N GLN A 47 4.11 -12.17 -8.34
CA GLN A 47 2.71 -12.46 -7.96
C GLN A 47 2.48 -12.42 -6.45
N ASP A 48 3.48 -12.85 -5.67
CA ASP A 48 3.42 -12.79 -4.21
C ASP A 48 3.46 -11.33 -3.73
N MET A 49 4.30 -10.49 -4.35
CA MET A 49 4.34 -9.05 -4.08
C MET A 49 3.03 -8.36 -4.46
N ILE A 50 2.49 -8.62 -5.66
CA ILE A 50 1.20 -8.05 -6.09
C ILE A 50 0.10 -8.38 -5.07
N ARG A 51 0.05 -9.65 -4.62
CA ARG A 51 -0.94 -10.09 -3.63
C ARG A 51 -0.74 -9.36 -2.29
N HIS A 52 0.50 -9.25 -1.84
CA HIS A 52 0.83 -8.55 -0.60
C HIS A 52 0.43 -7.08 -0.66
N GLN A 53 0.85 -6.36 -1.70
CA GLN A 53 0.54 -4.95 -1.91
C GLN A 53 -0.97 -4.70 -2.02
N LYS A 54 -1.73 -5.57 -2.70
CA LYS A 54 -3.21 -5.48 -2.73
C LYS A 54 -3.85 -5.65 -1.35
N SER A 55 -3.32 -6.55 -0.52
CA SER A 55 -3.81 -6.74 0.85
C SER A 55 -3.52 -5.50 1.71
N SER A 56 -2.32 -4.93 1.59
CA SER A 56 -1.94 -3.70 2.29
C SER A 56 -2.79 -2.52 1.81
N LEU A 57 -2.99 -2.37 0.50
CA LEU A 57 -3.86 -1.34 -0.09
C LEU A 57 -5.26 -1.37 0.51
N ARG A 58 -5.90 -2.55 0.55
CA ARG A 58 -7.23 -2.71 1.16
C ARG A 58 -7.24 -2.26 2.62
N THR A 59 -6.17 -2.53 3.36
CA THR A 59 -6.07 -2.16 4.78
C THR A 59 -6.00 -0.64 4.93
N TYR A 60 -5.15 0.03 4.13
CA TYR A 60 -5.05 1.48 4.13
C TYR A 60 -6.34 2.16 3.67
N GLU A 61 -7.05 1.61 2.69
CA GLU A 61 -8.35 2.12 2.25
C GLU A 61 -9.40 2.07 3.37
N LEU A 62 -9.41 1.01 4.17
CA LEU A 62 -10.29 0.89 5.35
C LEU A 62 -9.91 1.90 6.44
N ILE A 63 -8.61 2.07 6.72
CA ILE A 63 -8.12 3.07 7.67
C ILE A 63 -8.53 4.48 7.22
N LEU A 64 -8.32 4.81 5.95
CA LEU A 64 -8.70 6.10 5.40
C LEU A 64 -10.21 6.35 5.48
N ALA A 65 -11.03 5.32 5.21
CA ALA A 65 -12.48 5.43 5.34
C ALA A 65 -12.90 5.73 6.79
N ASP A 66 -12.29 5.06 7.78
CA ASP A 66 -12.54 5.34 9.20
C ASP A 66 -12.10 6.75 9.58
N LEU A 67 -10.89 7.17 9.19
CA LEU A 67 -10.38 8.52 9.46
C LEU A 67 -11.30 9.60 8.89
N ARG A 68 -11.75 9.43 7.64
CA ARG A 68 -12.69 10.36 7.01
C ARG A 68 -14.03 10.40 7.74
N ALA A 69 -14.52 9.26 8.23
CA ALA A 69 -15.74 9.21 9.02
C ALA A 69 -15.59 9.93 10.38
N ARG A 70 -14.43 9.79 11.04
CA ARG A 70 -14.11 10.48 12.30
C ARG A 70 -14.01 12.00 12.12
N ILE A 71 -13.29 12.44 11.09
CA ILE A 71 -13.17 13.86 10.71
C ILE A 71 -14.56 14.45 10.43
N ALA A 72 -15.43 13.73 9.71
CA ALA A 72 -16.78 14.19 9.42
C ALA A 72 -17.67 14.33 10.66
N ARG A 73 -17.39 13.56 11.73
CA ARG A 73 -18.06 13.69 13.04
C ARG A 73 -17.48 14.80 13.91
N GLY A 74 -16.37 15.44 13.50
CA GLY A 74 -15.70 16.49 14.27
C GLY A 74 -14.87 15.97 15.45
N GLU A 75 -14.47 14.70 15.41
CA GLU A 75 -13.42 14.14 16.28
C GLU A 75 -12.04 14.66 15.88
#